data_AF-A0AAV6IPH4-F1
#
_entry.id   AF-A0AAV6IPH4-F1
#
_cell.length_a   1.000
_cell.length_b   1.000
_cell.length_c   1.000
_cell.angle_alpha   90.00
_cell.angle_beta   90.00
_cell.angle_gamma   90.00
#
_symmetry.space_group_name_H-M   'P 1'
#
loop_
_entity.id
_entity.type
_entity.pdbx_description
1 polymer ?
#
loop_
_entity_poly.entity_id
_entity_poly.type
_entity_poly.pdbx_seq_one_letter_code
_entity_poly.pdbx_strand_id
1 'polypeptide(L)'
;MQNLYRKVSLSHFRSRTLYCKPDYSPFALFLLFCIVSYSLSQHLNSNPSLSNFLVDSVTFSAPQAVSISSRFPPTKTLENPKAVVQLLKQLGFSDAHARSTIRIRPKTLFSNIDKTLKPKLQFFQDLGLNGPDLGKFISTHSNVLCSSLERTLIPCVDIIKNTLVNDENNQDLIRTMQQWPYCYGVTSKSELKLKCNIAFLESCGFVGSQLSFLLKRRPSLFFIFYERAAS
;
A
#
# COMPACT_ATOMS: atom_id res chain seq x y z
N MET A 1 37.89 65.96 -66.08
CA MET A 1 36.67 65.82 -66.90
C MET A 1 36.23 64.36 -66.90
N GLN A 2 34.96 64.12 -66.56
CA GLN A 2 34.08 62.94 -66.83
C GLN A 2 34.53 61.53 -66.34
N ASN A 3 34.01 60.96 -65.24
CA ASN A 3 32.71 60.28 -64.98
C ASN A 3 32.41 59.05 -65.87
N LEU A 4 32.33 57.83 -65.28
CA LEU A 4 31.09 57.05 -65.07
C LEU A 4 31.31 55.53 -64.89
N TYR A 5 30.54 54.99 -63.94
CA TYR A 5 30.35 53.57 -63.60
C TYR A 5 29.80 52.70 -64.74
N ARG A 6 30.22 51.42 -64.79
CA ARG A 6 29.40 50.31 -65.36
C ARG A 6 29.67 48.98 -64.64
N LYS A 7 28.61 48.42 -64.04
CA LYS A 7 28.49 47.05 -63.47
C LYS A 7 28.56 45.99 -64.56
N VAL A 8 29.25 44.86 -64.33
CA VAL A 8 28.90 43.48 -64.74
C VAL A 8 29.60 42.51 -63.76
N SER A 9 28.88 41.91 -62.81
CA SER A 9 28.47 40.49 -62.75
C SER A 9 29.61 39.46 -62.75
N LEU A 10 29.86 38.84 -61.59
CA LEU A 10 30.56 37.55 -61.48
C LEU A 10 29.59 36.56 -60.82
N SER A 11 29.03 35.71 -61.67
CA SER A 11 28.17 34.60 -61.30
C SER A 11 28.99 33.39 -60.84
N HIS A 12 28.49 32.79 -59.74
CA HIS A 12 28.42 31.36 -59.48
C HIS A 12 29.72 30.58 -59.20
N PHE A 13 30.01 30.44 -57.90
CA PHE A 13 30.42 29.14 -57.34
C PHE A 13 29.64 28.87 -56.05
N ARG A 14 28.48 28.20 -56.18
CA ARG A 14 27.69 27.71 -55.03
C ARG A 14 28.27 26.36 -54.60
N SER A 15 29.02 26.33 -53.50
CA SER A 15 29.32 25.07 -52.81
C SER A 15 28.15 24.74 -51.88
N ARG A 16 27.47 23.62 -52.15
CA ARG A 16 26.38 23.08 -51.33
C ARG A 16 26.97 22.43 -50.08
N THR A 17 26.81 23.06 -48.92
CA THR A 17 26.86 22.34 -47.64
C THR A 17 25.54 21.59 -47.48
N LEU A 18 25.60 20.26 -47.61
CA LEU A 18 24.49 19.35 -47.28
C LEU A 18 24.30 19.33 -45.76
N TYR A 19 23.48 20.25 -45.26
CA TYR A 19 22.85 20.08 -43.94
C TYR A 19 21.76 19.02 -44.07
N CYS A 20 22.12 17.76 -43.82
CA CYS A 20 21.15 16.69 -43.66
C CYS A 20 20.54 16.83 -42.26
N LYS A 21 19.39 17.52 -42.14
CA LYS A 21 18.60 17.49 -40.91
C LYS A 21 18.01 16.08 -40.80
N PRO A 22 18.25 15.33 -39.72
CA PRO A 22 17.58 14.06 -39.56
C PRO A 22 16.09 14.31 -39.30
N ASP A 23 15.23 13.80 -40.19
CA ASP A 23 13.77 13.83 -40.07
C ASP A 23 13.33 12.88 -38.95
N TYR A 24 13.49 13.31 -37.70
CA TYR A 24 12.90 12.60 -36.56
C TYR A 24 11.44 13.03 -36.41
N SER A 25 10.53 12.07 -36.56
CA SER A 25 9.11 12.26 -36.28
C SER A 25 8.92 12.87 -34.88
N PRO A 26 8.05 13.88 -34.69
CA PRO A 26 7.73 14.44 -33.38
C PRO A 26 7.35 13.38 -32.34
N PHE A 27 6.74 12.27 -32.80
CA PHE A 27 6.44 11.12 -31.96
C PHE A 27 7.70 10.39 -31.45
N ALA A 28 8.73 10.27 -32.27
CA ALA A 28 9.98 9.63 -31.87
C ALA A 28 10.73 10.47 -30.81
N LEU A 29 10.72 11.80 -30.94
CA LEU A 29 11.29 12.71 -29.94
C LEU A 29 10.49 12.70 -28.64
N PHE A 30 9.16 12.64 -28.72
CA PHE A 30 8.31 12.49 -27.54
C PHE A 30 8.57 11.16 -26.82
N LEU A 31 8.68 10.05 -27.55
CA LEU A 31 9.01 8.75 -26.98
C LEU A 31 10.41 8.73 -26.35
N LEU A 32 11.41 9.30 -27.01
CA LEU A 32 12.75 9.47 -26.45
C LEU A 32 12.73 10.33 -25.19
N PHE A 33 11.98 11.43 -25.20
CA PHE A 33 11.80 12.27 -24.01
C PHE A 33 11.11 11.50 -22.88
N CYS A 34 10.07 10.72 -23.17
CA CYS A 34 9.41 9.86 -22.19
C CYS A 34 10.34 8.79 -21.63
N ILE A 35 11.16 8.15 -22.47
CA ILE A 35 12.13 7.13 -22.06
C ILE A 35 13.24 7.76 -21.22
N VAL A 36 13.79 8.90 -21.63
CA VAL A 36 14.84 9.62 -20.89
C VAL A 36 14.29 10.14 -19.56
N SER A 37 13.07 10.68 -19.54
CA SER A 37 12.42 11.14 -18.31
C SER A 37 12.10 9.98 -17.36
N TYR A 38 11.65 8.84 -17.89
CA TYR A 38 11.42 7.62 -17.12
C TYR A 38 12.73 7.05 -16.57
N SER A 39 13.78 7.01 -17.37
CA SER A 39 15.11 6.54 -16.98
C SER A 39 15.75 7.45 -15.92
N LEU A 40 15.61 8.77 -16.07
CA LEU A 40 16.08 9.75 -15.10
C LEU A 40 15.30 9.67 -13.78
N SER A 41 13.99 9.43 -13.84
CA SER A 41 13.14 9.16 -12.68
C SER A 41 13.52 7.86 -11.95
N GLN A 42 13.86 6.79 -12.69
CA GLN A 42 14.38 5.56 -12.09
C GLN A 42 15.74 5.78 -11.41
N HIS A 43 16.61 6.60 -11.98
CA HIS A 43 17.95 6.85 -11.43
C HIS A 43 17.91 7.72 -10.16
N LEU A 44 17.04 8.73 -10.12
CA LEU A 44 16.86 9.63 -8.97
C LEU A 44 16.12 8.99 -7.78
N ASN A 45 15.26 7.99 -8.03
CA ASN A 45 14.57 7.20 -7.00
C ASN A 45 15.15 5.79 -6.82
N SER A 46 16.39 5.57 -7.26
CA SER A 46 17.04 4.26 -7.13
C SER A 46 17.38 3.98 -5.66
N ASN A 47 16.83 2.90 -5.11
CA ASN A 47 17.15 2.44 -3.75
C ASN A 47 17.71 1.01 -3.84
N PRO A 48 18.92 0.84 -4.42
CA PRO A 48 19.48 -0.45 -4.77
C PRO A 48 19.72 -1.32 -3.53
N SER A 49 20.17 -0.73 -2.42
CA SER A 49 20.37 -1.43 -1.15
C SER A 49 19.09 -2.10 -0.65
N LEU A 50 17.98 -1.36 -0.67
CA LEU A 50 16.67 -1.90 -0.28
C LEU A 50 16.17 -2.93 -1.30
N SER A 51 16.37 -2.70 -2.59
CA SER A 51 16.00 -3.66 -3.64
C SER A 51 16.73 -4.99 -3.46
N ASN A 52 18.05 -4.99 -3.29
CA ASN A 52 18.84 -6.19 -3.07
C ASN A 52 18.39 -6.92 -1.80
N PHE A 53 18.18 -6.21 -0.70
CA PHE A 53 17.62 -6.79 0.51
C PHE A 53 16.26 -7.47 0.29
N LEU A 54 15.36 -6.85 -0.47
CA LEU A 54 14.05 -7.41 -0.76
C LEU A 54 14.14 -8.68 -1.61
N VAL A 55 15.09 -8.75 -2.54
CA VAL A 55 15.38 -9.97 -3.32
C VAL A 55 15.99 -11.04 -2.41
N ASP A 56 17.07 -10.73 -1.71
CA ASP A 56 17.90 -11.72 -1.03
C ASP A 56 17.24 -12.23 0.26
N SER A 57 16.64 -11.33 1.05
CA SER A 57 16.13 -11.66 2.39
C SER A 57 14.62 -11.90 2.42
N VAL A 58 13.85 -11.17 1.59
CA VAL A 58 12.38 -11.27 1.55
C VAL A 58 11.90 -12.05 0.33
N THR A 59 12.82 -12.48 -0.55
CA THR A 59 12.56 -13.37 -1.70
C THR A 59 11.56 -12.82 -2.72
N PHE A 60 11.60 -11.50 -2.95
CA PHE A 60 10.88 -10.85 -4.05
C PHE A 60 11.58 -11.08 -5.40
N SER A 61 10.82 -11.02 -6.50
CA SER A 61 11.45 -10.91 -7.82
C SER A 61 12.10 -9.53 -7.98
N ALA A 62 13.15 -9.44 -8.81
CA ALA A 62 13.83 -8.15 -9.04
C ALA A 62 12.87 -7.02 -9.47
N PRO A 63 11.89 -7.22 -10.38
CA PRO A 63 10.92 -6.18 -10.71
C PRO A 63 10.04 -5.75 -9.52
N GLN A 64 9.64 -6.69 -8.66
CA GLN A 64 8.86 -6.39 -7.46
C GLN A 64 9.68 -5.61 -6.44
N ALA A 65 10.93 -6.03 -6.21
CA ALA A 65 11.86 -5.37 -5.31
C ALA A 65 12.08 -3.91 -5.74
N VAL A 66 12.35 -3.66 -7.02
CA VAL A 66 12.51 -2.30 -7.59
C VAL A 66 11.22 -1.47 -7.45
N SER A 67 10.05 -2.07 -7.72
CA SER A 67 8.75 -1.40 -7.58
C SER A 67 8.45 -0.99 -6.14
N ILE A 68 8.88 -1.78 -5.16
CA ILE A 68 8.71 -1.48 -3.74
C ILE A 68 9.75 -0.46 -3.29
N SER A 69 11.02 -0.66 -3.65
CA SER A 69 12.13 0.13 -3.15
C SER A 69 12.11 1.58 -3.65
N SER A 70 11.64 1.79 -4.89
CA SER A 70 11.48 3.13 -5.49
C SER A 70 10.41 3.99 -4.83
N ARG A 71 9.58 3.43 -3.94
CA ARG A 71 8.58 4.19 -3.14
C ARG A 71 9.19 4.93 -1.95
N PHE A 72 10.49 4.74 -1.71
CA PHE A 72 11.21 5.27 -0.57
C PHE A 72 12.47 6.00 -1.03
N PRO A 73 12.87 7.07 -0.32
CA PRO A 73 14.16 7.69 -0.58
C PRO A 73 15.29 6.67 -0.36
N PRO A 74 16.44 6.85 -1.02
CA PRO A 74 17.61 6.01 -0.81
C PRO A 74 17.91 5.82 0.68
N THR A 75 17.98 4.57 1.13
CA THR A 75 18.18 4.24 2.54
C THR A 75 19.66 4.07 2.84
N LYS A 76 20.16 4.76 3.86
CA LYS A 76 21.56 4.61 4.30
C LYS A 76 21.77 3.34 5.13
N THR A 77 20.74 2.90 5.85
CA THR A 77 20.80 1.73 6.73
C THR A 77 19.62 0.80 6.48
N LEU A 78 19.88 -0.50 6.66
CA LEU A 78 18.87 -1.57 6.54
C LEU A 78 18.57 -2.22 7.90
N GLU A 79 18.99 -1.61 9.00
CA GLU A 79 18.79 -2.14 10.35
C GLU A 79 17.31 -2.31 10.68
N ASN A 80 16.49 -1.27 10.46
CA ASN A 80 15.06 -1.35 10.74
C ASN A 80 14.31 -2.34 9.82
N PRO A 81 14.51 -2.33 8.48
CA PRO A 81 13.93 -3.37 7.62
C PRO A 81 14.29 -4.80 8.03
N LYS A 82 15.56 -5.06 8.38
CA LYS A 82 16.02 -6.37 8.86
C LYS A 82 15.34 -6.75 10.19
N ALA A 83 15.30 -5.82 11.14
CA ALA A 83 14.68 -6.04 12.45
C ALA A 83 13.16 -6.29 12.33
N VAL A 84 12.45 -5.59 11.43
CA VAL A 84 11.04 -5.83 11.14
C VAL A 84 10.82 -7.25 10.60
N VAL A 85 11.61 -7.69 9.62
CA VAL A 85 11.50 -9.05 9.07
C VAL A 85 11.78 -10.10 10.15
N GLN A 86 12.80 -9.89 10.99
CA GLN A 86 13.12 -10.77 12.09
C GLN A 86 11.98 -10.85 13.12
N LEU A 87 11.38 -9.72 13.49
CA LEU A 87 10.22 -9.67 14.39
C LEU A 87 9.05 -10.49 13.84
N LEU A 88 8.71 -10.33 12.56
CA LEU A 88 7.63 -11.10 11.94
C LEU A 88 7.90 -12.61 12.03
N LYS A 89 9.13 -13.04 11.75
CA LYS A 89 9.54 -14.45 11.88
C LYS A 89 9.45 -14.96 13.32
N GLN A 90 9.91 -14.15 14.28
CA GLN A 90 9.81 -14.47 15.72
C GLN A 90 8.36 -14.64 16.19
N LEU A 91 7.43 -13.87 15.60
CA LEU A 91 5.99 -13.98 15.86
C LEU A 91 5.31 -15.11 15.07
N GLY A 92 6.07 -15.95 14.36
CA GLY A 92 5.57 -17.13 13.65
C GLY A 92 5.02 -16.86 12.25
N PHE A 93 5.35 -15.72 11.64
CA PHE A 93 5.00 -15.47 10.24
C PHE A 93 5.87 -16.35 9.33
N SER A 94 5.24 -17.00 8.35
CA SER A 94 5.97 -17.64 7.26
C SER A 94 6.59 -16.58 6.35
N ASP A 95 7.58 -16.98 5.55
CA ASP A 95 8.18 -16.09 4.55
C ASP A 95 7.13 -15.57 3.56
N ALA A 96 6.12 -16.38 3.23
CA ALA A 96 5.00 -15.98 2.39
C ALA A 96 4.12 -14.90 3.06
N HIS A 97 3.82 -15.05 4.35
CA HIS A 97 3.08 -14.04 5.12
C HIS A 97 3.85 -12.71 5.17
N ALA A 98 5.14 -12.76 5.54
CA ALA A 98 5.99 -11.58 5.62
C ALA A 98 6.11 -10.88 4.25
N ARG A 99 6.35 -11.64 3.18
CA ARG A 99 6.41 -11.12 1.80
C ARG A 99 5.10 -10.46 1.39
N SER A 100 3.95 -11.09 1.68
CA SER A 100 2.64 -10.50 1.36
C SER A 100 2.39 -9.19 2.12
N THR A 101 2.66 -9.18 3.43
CA THR A 101 2.53 -7.98 4.27
C THR A 101 3.41 -6.83 3.76
N ILE A 102 4.68 -7.12 3.44
CA ILE A 102 5.62 -6.11 2.92
C ILE A 102 5.20 -5.64 1.53
N ARG A 103 4.70 -6.52 0.67
CA ARG A 103 4.23 -6.16 -0.67
C ARG A 103 3.05 -5.19 -0.62
N ILE A 104 2.06 -5.51 0.21
CA ILE A 104 0.84 -4.70 0.37
C ILE A 104 1.18 -3.41 1.11
N ARG A 105 2.00 -3.52 2.16
CA ARG A 105 2.34 -2.40 3.03
C ARG A 105 3.85 -2.24 3.24
N PRO A 106 4.59 -1.74 2.24
CA PRO A 106 6.04 -1.58 2.35
C PRO A 106 6.51 -0.64 3.47
N LYS A 107 5.66 0.33 3.88
CA LYS A 107 6.00 1.29 4.95
C LYS A 107 6.21 0.61 6.32
N THR A 108 5.76 -0.64 6.47
CA THR A 108 6.02 -1.45 7.68
C THR A 108 7.51 -1.64 7.95
N LEU A 109 8.33 -1.77 6.90
CA LEU A 109 9.79 -1.91 7.00
C LEU A 109 10.48 -0.72 7.67
N PHE A 110 9.83 0.44 7.69
CA PHE A 110 10.35 1.70 8.25
C PHE A 110 9.53 2.18 9.46
N SER A 111 8.61 1.36 9.95
CA SER A 111 7.81 1.69 11.13
C SER A 111 8.65 1.52 12.39
N ASN A 112 8.42 2.37 13.39
CA ASN A 112 9.07 2.23 14.69
C ASN A 112 8.57 0.95 15.37
N ILE A 113 9.47 -0.01 15.60
CA ILE A 113 9.10 -1.34 16.10
C ILE A 113 8.38 -1.22 17.45
N ASP A 114 9.00 -0.59 18.44
CA ASP A 114 8.50 -0.59 19.82
C ASP A 114 7.26 0.30 20.00
N LYS A 115 7.19 1.43 19.30
CA LYS A 115 6.11 2.40 19.46
C LYS A 115 4.92 2.17 18.54
N THR A 116 5.09 1.44 17.43
CA THR A 116 4.03 1.35 16.41
C THR A 116 3.71 -0.06 15.97
N LEU A 117 4.71 -0.86 15.58
CA LEU A 117 4.45 -2.17 14.99
C LEU A 117 4.11 -3.20 16.07
N LYS A 118 4.95 -3.30 17.10
CA LYS A 118 4.80 -4.26 18.20
C LYS A 118 3.50 -4.08 18.98
N PRO A 119 3.07 -2.85 19.37
CA PRO A 119 1.79 -2.67 20.05
C PRO A 119 0.58 -3.16 19.23
N LYS A 120 0.59 -2.94 17.91
CA LYS A 120 -0.49 -3.42 17.04
C LYS A 120 -0.50 -4.94 16.92
N LEU A 121 0.67 -5.57 16.79
CA LEU A 121 0.75 -7.03 16.71
C LEU A 121 0.35 -7.67 18.03
N GLN A 122 0.82 -7.12 19.16
CA GLN A 122 0.45 -7.56 20.49
C GLN A 122 -1.07 -7.47 20.72
N PHE A 123 -1.70 -6.38 20.31
CA PHE A 123 -3.16 -6.24 20.39
C PHE A 123 -3.90 -7.42 19.73
N PHE A 124 -3.47 -7.88 18.55
CA PHE A 124 -4.08 -9.05 17.91
C PHE A 124 -3.74 -10.37 18.63
N GLN A 125 -2.55 -10.48 19.23
CA GLN A 125 -2.17 -11.63 20.05
C GLN A 125 -3.03 -11.74 21.32
N ASP A 126 -3.33 -10.61 21.96
CA ASP A 126 -4.18 -10.53 23.15
C ASP A 126 -5.63 -10.91 22.84
N LEU A 127 -6.06 -10.77 21.58
CA LEU A 127 -7.35 -11.29 21.11
C LEU A 127 -7.33 -12.80 20.83
N GLY A 128 -6.17 -13.43 20.78
CA GLY A 128 -5.98 -14.87 20.58
C GLY A 128 -5.31 -15.26 19.25
N LEU A 129 -4.97 -14.30 18.37
CA LEU A 129 -4.26 -14.59 17.12
C LEU A 129 -2.76 -14.75 17.37
N ASN A 130 -2.23 -15.97 17.26
CA ASN A 130 -0.83 -16.26 17.53
C ASN A 130 -0.15 -17.01 16.39
N GLY A 131 1.18 -16.90 16.31
CA GLY A 131 1.99 -17.69 15.38
C GLY A 131 1.52 -17.59 13.92
N PRO A 132 1.34 -18.72 13.22
CA PRO A 132 0.88 -18.74 11.84
C PRO A 132 -0.47 -18.08 11.60
N ASP A 133 -1.40 -18.13 12.56
CA ASP A 133 -2.73 -17.51 12.42
C ASP A 133 -2.65 -15.99 12.45
N LEU A 134 -1.79 -15.43 13.30
CA LEU A 134 -1.47 -14.00 13.27
C LEU A 134 -0.85 -13.62 11.92
N GLY A 135 0.09 -14.42 11.44
CA GLY A 135 0.73 -14.20 10.14
C GLY A 135 -0.28 -14.22 8.99
N LYS A 136 -1.20 -15.19 8.98
CA LYS A 136 -2.27 -15.31 8.00
C LYS A 136 -3.21 -14.10 8.07
N PHE A 137 -3.64 -13.72 9.26
CA PHE A 137 -4.52 -12.57 9.46
C PHE A 137 -3.88 -11.27 8.96
N ILE A 138 -2.66 -10.95 9.40
CA ILE A 138 -1.97 -9.70 9.05
C ILE A 138 -1.59 -9.68 7.56
N SER A 139 -1.19 -10.80 6.97
CA SER A 139 -0.88 -10.87 5.53
C SER A 139 -2.11 -10.73 4.63
N THR A 140 -3.29 -11.10 5.12
CA THR A 140 -4.57 -10.89 4.43
C THR A 140 -5.09 -9.47 4.61
N HIS A 141 -4.99 -8.94 5.83
CA HIS A 141 -5.55 -7.66 6.25
C HIS A 141 -4.48 -6.62 6.58
N SER A 142 -3.42 -6.53 5.77
CA SER A 142 -2.23 -5.70 6.09
C SER A 142 -2.52 -4.20 6.29
N ASN A 143 -3.69 -3.74 5.84
CA ASN A 143 -4.16 -2.38 6.05
C ASN A 143 -4.38 -2.03 7.54
N VAL A 144 -4.65 -3.00 8.41
CA VAL A 144 -4.77 -2.75 9.86
C VAL A 144 -3.49 -2.15 10.46
N LEU A 145 -2.33 -2.43 9.87
CA LEU A 145 -1.06 -1.84 10.30
C LEU A 145 -0.95 -0.34 9.98
N CYS A 146 -1.85 0.20 9.15
CA CYS A 146 -1.95 1.64 8.85
C CYS A 146 -2.83 2.40 9.84
N SER A 147 -3.79 1.72 10.44
CA SER A 147 -4.81 2.33 11.29
C SER A 147 -4.24 2.74 12.64
N SER A 148 -4.84 3.73 13.30
CA SER A 148 -4.52 4.05 14.69
C SER A 148 -4.92 2.86 15.56
N LEU A 149 -4.06 2.43 16.47
CA LEU A 149 -4.43 1.38 17.41
C LEU A 149 -5.58 1.86 18.30
N GLU A 150 -5.41 3.03 18.91
CA GLU A 150 -6.27 3.63 19.92
C GLU A 150 -7.54 4.24 19.35
N ARG A 151 -7.44 4.93 18.20
CA ARG A 151 -8.59 5.64 17.59
C ARG A 151 -9.37 4.81 16.58
N THR A 152 -8.92 3.59 16.28
CA THR A 152 -9.54 2.83 15.19
C THR A 152 -9.64 1.35 15.51
N LEU A 153 -8.52 0.66 15.74
CA LEU A 153 -8.54 -0.80 15.92
C LEU A 153 -9.27 -1.20 17.21
N ILE A 154 -8.90 -0.60 18.35
CA ILE A 154 -9.52 -0.89 19.65
C ILE A 154 -11.04 -0.61 19.63
N PRO A 155 -11.51 0.62 19.29
CA PRO A 155 -12.94 0.90 19.29
C PRO A 155 -13.74 -0.01 18.35
N CYS A 156 -13.20 -0.31 17.17
CA CYS A 156 -13.85 -1.21 16.22
C CYS A 156 -13.99 -2.64 16.77
N VAL A 157 -12.93 -3.19 17.35
CA VAL A 157 -12.95 -4.52 17.94
C VAL A 157 -13.88 -4.56 19.14
N ASP A 158 -13.89 -3.52 19.98
CA ASP A 158 -14.78 -3.44 21.14
C ASP A 158 -16.26 -3.46 20.72
N ILE A 159 -16.63 -2.74 19.66
CA ILE A 159 -18.00 -2.78 19.14
C ILE A 159 -18.37 -4.18 18.66
N ILE A 160 -17.49 -4.84 17.90
CA ILE A 160 -17.72 -6.21 17.41
C ILE A 160 -17.88 -7.16 18.60
N LYS A 161 -16.98 -7.06 19.58
CA LYS A 161 -16.99 -7.89 20.79
C LYS A 161 -18.27 -7.69 21.60
N ASN A 162 -18.73 -6.45 21.77
CA ASN A 162 -19.97 -6.12 22.47
C ASN A 162 -21.23 -6.57 21.69
N THR A 163 -21.13 -6.72 20.37
CA THR A 163 -22.23 -7.22 19.53
C THR A 163 -22.31 -8.75 19.56
N LEU A 164 -21.19 -9.43 19.83
CA LEU A 164 -21.12 -10.88 19.94
C LEU A 164 -21.61 -11.34 21.31
N VAL A 165 -22.60 -12.23 21.28
CA VAL A 165 -23.16 -12.85 22.49
C VAL A 165 -22.48 -14.19 22.75
N ASN A 166 -22.05 -14.43 24.00
CA ASN A 166 -21.40 -15.66 24.49
C ASN A 166 -20.04 -15.99 23.83
N ASP A 167 -19.22 -14.99 23.51
CA ASP A 167 -17.89 -15.15 22.90
C ASP A 167 -16.74 -14.92 23.89
N GLU A 168 -16.76 -15.65 25.02
CA GLU A 168 -15.81 -15.46 26.13
C GLU A 168 -14.34 -15.69 25.72
N ASN A 169 -14.10 -16.54 24.72
CA ASN A 169 -12.77 -16.92 24.24
C ASN A 169 -12.38 -16.25 22.90
N ASN A 170 -13.12 -15.24 22.46
CA ASN A 170 -12.92 -14.50 21.19
C ASN A 170 -12.94 -15.38 19.92
N GLN A 171 -13.46 -16.61 19.94
CA GLN A 171 -13.47 -17.47 18.75
C GLN A 171 -14.37 -16.90 17.65
N ASP A 172 -15.55 -16.40 18.01
CA ASP A 172 -16.47 -15.78 17.07
C ASP A 172 -15.95 -14.41 16.61
N LEU A 173 -15.27 -13.66 17.48
CA LEU A 173 -14.57 -12.43 17.16
C LEU A 173 -13.48 -12.67 16.11
N ILE A 174 -12.56 -13.61 16.36
CA ILE A 174 -11.48 -13.96 15.42
C ILE A 174 -12.07 -14.37 14.07
N ARG A 175 -13.10 -15.23 14.07
CA ARG A 175 -13.78 -15.66 12.84
C ARG A 175 -14.41 -14.49 12.08
N THR A 176 -14.96 -13.51 12.79
CA THR A 176 -15.55 -12.30 12.21
C THR A 176 -14.45 -11.40 11.62
N MET A 177 -13.34 -11.23 12.33
CA MET A 177 -12.19 -10.43 11.90
C MET A 177 -11.53 -11.00 10.64
N GLN A 178 -11.40 -12.31 10.55
CA GLN A 178 -10.83 -12.97 9.37
C GLN A 178 -11.64 -12.71 8.09
N GLN A 179 -12.93 -12.37 8.23
CA GLN A 179 -13.86 -12.05 7.15
C GLN A 179 -14.01 -10.54 6.91
N TRP A 180 -13.19 -9.70 7.55
CA TRP A 180 -13.19 -8.27 7.28
C TRP A 180 -12.96 -7.97 5.80
N PRO A 181 -13.60 -6.92 5.25
CA PRO A 181 -13.26 -6.47 3.90
C PRO A 181 -11.78 -6.10 3.83
N TYR A 182 -11.12 -6.38 2.70
CA TYR A 182 -9.70 -6.06 2.52
C TYR A 182 -9.36 -4.58 2.77
N CYS A 183 -10.32 -3.66 2.56
CA CYS A 183 -10.19 -2.23 2.81
C CYS A 183 -10.40 -1.80 4.28
N TYR A 184 -10.71 -2.75 5.17
CA TYR A 184 -10.91 -2.49 6.59
C TYR A 184 -9.60 -2.00 7.22
N GLY A 185 -9.58 -0.73 7.63
CA GLY A 185 -8.39 -0.05 8.14
C GLY A 185 -7.89 1.14 7.29
N VAL A 186 -8.47 1.36 6.10
CA VAL A 186 -8.12 2.52 5.24
C VAL A 186 -8.92 3.77 5.61
N THR A 187 -10.05 3.64 6.32
CA THR A 187 -10.97 4.76 6.55
C THR A 187 -10.91 5.25 8.00
N SER A 188 -10.77 6.56 8.20
CA SER A 188 -10.79 7.24 9.52
C SER A 188 -12.14 7.16 10.26
N LYS A 189 -13.18 6.57 9.66
CA LYS A 189 -14.54 6.50 10.20
C LYS A 189 -15.08 5.07 10.31
N SER A 190 -14.23 4.05 10.37
CA SER A 190 -14.67 2.64 10.43
C SER A 190 -15.55 2.36 11.66
N GLU A 191 -15.21 2.95 12.80
CA GLU A 191 -16.00 2.84 14.03
C GLU A 191 -17.42 3.43 13.85
N LEU A 192 -17.51 4.65 13.33
CA LEU A 192 -18.79 5.34 13.08
C LEU A 192 -19.66 4.56 12.10
N LYS A 193 -19.07 4.06 10.99
CA LYS A 193 -19.78 3.23 10.02
C LYS A 193 -20.35 1.98 10.67
N LEU A 194 -19.55 1.30 11.49
CA LEU A 194 -19.97 0.10 12.19
C LEU A 194 -21.13 0.39 13.16
N LYS A 195 -21.02 1.45 13.97
CA LYS A 195 -22.09 1.91 14.88
C LYS A 195 -23.39 2.23 14.13
N CYS A 196 -23.32 2.98 13.04
CA CYS A 196 -24.49 3.33 12.25
C CYS A 196 -25.15 2.09 11.63
N ASN A 197 -24.36 1.16 11.11
CA ASN A 197 -24.91 -0.06 10.50
C ASN A 197 -25.57 -0.97 11.55
N ILE A 198 -25.00 -1.05 12.76
CA ILE A 198 -25.62 -1.75 13.88
C ILE A 198 -26.95 -1.08 14.26
N ALA A 199 -26.96 0.24 14.47
CA ALA A 199 -28.17 0.98 14.81
C ALA A 199 -29.27 0.83 13.75
N PHE A 200 -28.90 0.78 12.47
CA PHE A 200 -29.84 0.49 11.39
C PHE A 200 -30.43 -0.91 11.50
N LEU A 201 -29.61 -1.95 11.71
CA LEU A 201 -30.09 -3.32 11.88
C LEU A 201 -31.00 -3.47 13.11
N GLU A 202 -30.67 -2.77 14.20
CA GLU A 202 -31.52 -2.69 15.39
C GLU A 202 -32.86 -2.02 15.08
N SER A 203 -32.87 -0.95 14.27
CA SER A 203 -34.11 -0.31 13.81
C SER A 203 -34.98 -1.22 12.93
N CYS A 204 -34.37 -2.19 12.24
CA CYS A 204 -35.07 -3.25 11.50
C CYS A 204 -35.52 -4.42 12.39
N GLY A 205 -35.28 -4.36 13.70
CA GLY A 205 -35.69 -5.37 14.67
C GLY A 205 -34.66 -6.47 14.96
N PHE A 206 -33.45 -6.39 14.41
CA PHE A 206 -32.37 -7.35 14.72
C PHE A 206 -31.62 -6.92 15.98
N VAL A 207 -31.83 -7.62 17.10
CA VAL A 207 -31.21 -7.28 18.40
C VAL A 207 -30.54 -8.49 19.06
N GLY A 208 -29.59 -8.23 19.96
CA GLY A 208 -28.94 -9.25 20.80
C GLY A 208 -28.41 -10.45 20.01
N SER A 209 -28.97 -11.64 20.27
CA SER A 209 -28.54 -12.90 19.63
C SER A 209 -28.74 -12.92 18.12
N GLN A 210 -29.75 -12.23 17.59
CA GLN A 210 -29.99 -12.13 16.14
C GLN A 210 -28.89 -11.30 15.47
N LEU A 211 -28.51 -10.19 16.09
CA LEU A 211 -27.44 -9.32 15.61
C LEU A 211 -26.08 -10.05 15.67
N SER A 212 -25.79 -10.72 16.77
CA SER A 212 -24.63 -11.62 16.93
C SER A 212 -24.61 -12.68 15.82
N PHE A 213 -25.73 -13.36 15.57
CA PHE A 213 -25.83 -14.37 14.52
C PHE A 213 -25.54 -13.79 13.12
N LEU A 214 -26.11 -12.64 12.79
CA LEU A 214 -25.85 -11.96 11.51
C LEU A 214 -24.38 -11.57 11.36
N LEU A 215 -23.78 -11.01 12.43
CA LEU A 215 -22.38 -10.62 12.44
C LEU A 215 -21.47 -11.81 12.16
N LYS A 216 -21.73 -12.97 12.79
CA LYS A 216 -20.96 -14.20 12.57
C LYS A 216 -21.10 -14.78 11.17
N ARG A 217 -22.30 -14.70 10.59
CA ARG A 217 -22.62 -15.29 9.29
C ARG A 217 -22.22 -14.42 8.12
N ARG A 218 -22.38 -13.10 8.24
CA ARG A 218 -22.16 -12.11 7.17
C ARG A 218 -21.58 -10.80 7.73
N PRO A 219 -20.33 -10.81 8.22
CA PRO A 219 -19.66 -9.61 8.73
C PRO A 219 -19.69 -8.43 7.74
N SER A 220 -19.63 -8.70 6.44
CA SER A 220 -19.63 -7.66 5.40
C SER A 220 -20.85 -6.74 5.45
N LEU A 221 -22.01 -7.22 5.91
CA LEU A 221 -23.20 -6.38 6.11
C LEU A 221 -22.92 -5.23 7.07
N PHE A 222 -22.05 -5.42 8.05
CA PHE A 222 -21.74 -4.40 9.05
C PHE A 222 -20.74 -3.35 8.55
N PHE A 223 -20.18 -3.50 7.34
CA PHE A 223 -19.13 -2.63 6.81
C PHE A 223 -19.49 -1.91 5.49
N ILE A 224 -20.64 -2.21 4.87
CA ILE A 224 -21.01 -1.70 3.53
C ILE A 224 -21.98 -0.51 3.53
N PHE A 225 -22.89 -0.37 4.50
CA PHE A 225 -24.13 0.41 4.29
C PHE A 225 -24.05 1.94 4.27
N TYR A 226 -22.92 2.58 4.58
CA TYR A 226 -22.95 4.03 4.84
C TYR A 226 -23.17 4.92 3.59
N GLU A 227 -23.13 4.39 2.36
CA GLU A 227 -23.32 5.22 1.16
C GLU A 227 -24.74 5.21 0.58
N ARG A 228 -25.67 4.43 1.14
CA ARG A 228 -27.04 4.27 0.56
C ARG A 228 -28.21 4.51 1.50
N ALA A 229 -27.98 4.71 2.79
CA ALA A 229 -29.06 4.91 3.77
C ALA A 229 -29.34 6.40 4.11
N ALA A 230 -28.60 7.34 3.50
CA ALA A 230 -28.73 8.78 3.74
C ALA A 230 -29.19 9.56 2.48
N SER A 231 -29.76 8.87 1.50
CA SER A 231 -30.29 9.43 0.25
C SER A 231 -31.77 9.09 0.09
#